data_AF-A0AAD9U4V7-F1
#
_entry.id   AF-A0AAD9U4V7-F1
#
_cell.length_a   1.000
_cell.length_b   1.000
_cell.length_c   1.000
_cell.angle_alpha   90.00
_cell.angle_beta   90.00
_cell.angle_gamma   90.00
#
_symmetry.space_group_name_H-M   'P 1'
#
loop_
_entity.id
_entity.type
_entity.pdbx_description
1 polymer ?
#
loop_
_entity_poly.entity_id
_entity_poly.type
_entity_poly.pdbx_seq_one_letter_code
_entity_poly.pdbx_strand_id
1 'polypeptide(L)'
;MGMSLFFRIVGKVEARDNYFVQRRDSMGRPGLSTLQKITAVFRMLAYGCSADATDEYIKIGESTTIESLKRFCCAIVEEFVGEYLRSPNATDVARLLCIGKDRGFPGMLGSLDCMHWKWKNCSTAWAANMQVVVDPQ
;
A
#
# COMPACT_ATOMS: atom_id res chain seq x y z
N MET A 1 -7.32 2.01 4.24
CA MET A 1 -7.34 0.53 4.33
C MET A 1 -8.28 0.12 5.44
N GLY A 2 -9.07 -0.94 5.28
CA GLY A 2 -9.95 -1.42 6.34
C GLY A 2 -9.16 -1.99 7.53
N MET A 3 -9.64 -1.76 8.75
CA MET A 3 -8.92 -2.16 9.97
C MET A 3 -8.73 -3.67 10.09
N SER A 4 -9.71 -4.46 9.67
CA SER A 4 -9.63 -5.92 9.65
C SER A 4 -8.49 -6.43 8.75
N LEU A 5 -8.34 -5.86 7.55
CA LEU A 5 -7.27 -6.20 6.63
C LEU A 5 -5.90 -5.81 7.20
N PHE A 6 -5.81 -4.66 7.87
CA PHE A 6 -4.58 -4.21 8.52
C PHE A 6 -4.10 -5.20 9.58
N PHE A 7 -4.96 -5.58 10.52
CA PHE A 7 -4.58 -6.55 11.54
C PHE A 7 -4.30 -7.94 10.96
N ARG A 8 -4.98 -8.35 9.88
CA ARG A 8 -4.64 -9.57 9.14
C ARG A 8 -3.21 -9.53 8.61
N ILE A 9 -2.82 -8.43 7.98
CA ILE A 9 -1.46 -8.24 7.46
C ILE A 9 -0.44 -8.24 8.59
N VAL A 10 -0.71 -7.48 9.67
CA VAL A 10 0.17 -7.42 10.85
C VAL A 10 0.43 -8.82 11.40
N GLY A 11 -0.61 -9.60 11.66
CA GLY A 11 -0.47 -10.95 12.21
C GLY A 11 0.29 -11.91 11.28
N LYS A 12 0.08 -11.80 9.96
CA LYS A 12 0.82 -12.62 8.99
C LYS A 12 2.30 -12.25 8.90
N VAL A 13 2.62 -10.97 8.87
CA VAL A 13 4.00 -10.47 8.84
C VAL A 13 4.73 -10.82 10.13
N GLU A 14 4.09 -10.66 11.28
CA GLU A 14 4.65 -11.01 12.59
C GLU A 14 4.93 -12.51 12.72
N ALA A 15 4.03 -13.36 12.21
CA ALA A 15 4.24 -14.81 12.20
C ALA A 15 5.35 -15.26 11.22
N ARG A 16 5.65 -14.46 10.19
CA ARG A 16 6.62 -14.81 9.14
C ARG A 16 8.05 -14.42 9.49
N ASP A 17 8.25 -13.23 10.05
CA ASP A 17 9.58 -12.73 10.40
C ASP A 17 9.65 -12.26 11.86
N ASN A 18 10.47 -12.99 12.64
CA ASN A 18 10.78 -12.71 14.04
C ASN A 18 11.41 -11.32 14.28
N TYR A 19 11.82 -10.62 13.23
CA TYR A 19 12.22 -9.21 13.30
C TYR A 19 11.07 -8.31 13.74
N PHE A 20 9.83 -8.59 13.33
CA PHE A 20 8.70 -7.73 13.65
C PHE A 20 8.22 -7.91 15.08
N VAL A 21 8.30 -9.12 15.62
CA VAL A 21 7.98 -9.45 17.02
C VAL A 21 8.70 -8.48 17.97
N GLN A 22 7.93 -7.86 18.87
CA GLN A 22 8.49 -6.94 19.86
C GLN A 22 9.41 -7.70 20.83
N ARG A 23 10.65 -7.24 20.98
CA ARG A 23 11.63 -7.81 21.92
C ARG A 23 12.04 -6.77 22.94
N ARG A 24 12.56 -7.23 24.08
CA ARG A 24 13.20 -6.37 25.07
C ARG A 24 14.65 -6.11 24.69
N ASP A 25 15.12 -4.89 24.93
CA ASP A 25 16.52 -4.53 24.78
C ASP A 25 17.38 -5.15 25.92
N SER A 26 18.70 -4.96 25.86
CA SER A 26 19.63 -5.45 26.88
C SER A 26 19.42 -4.84 28.27
N MET A 27 18.68 -3.73 28.37
CA MET A 27 18.26 -3.09 29.62
C MET A 27 16.85 -3.54 30.06
N GLY A 28 16.24 -4.48 29.35
CA GLY A 28 14.91 -5.01 29.63
C GLY A 28 13.76 -4.10 29.18
N ARG A 29 14.01 -2.99 28.47
CA ARG A 29 12.96 -2.10 27.98
C ARG A 29 12.32 -2.66 26.72
N PRO A 30 11.00 -2.53 26.52
CA PRO A 30 10.36 -2.96 25.29
C PRO A 30 10.89 -2.15 24.11
N GLY A 31 11.40 -2.85 23.08
CA GLY A 31 11.78 -2.24 21.81
C GLY A 31 10.56 -1.88 20.95
N LEU A 32 10.81 -1.52 19.69
CA LEU A 32 9.74 -1.17 18.74
C LEU A 32 8.76 -2.33 18.54
N SER A 33 7.47 -2.01 18.65
CA SER A 33 6.38 -2.95 18.40
C SER A 33 6.20 -3.24 16.91
N THR A 34 5.61 -4.40 16.62
CA THR A 34 5.15 -4.82 15.28
C THR A 34 4.32 -3.72 14.62
N LEU A 35 3.36 -3.16 15.36
CA LEU A 35 2.47 -2.10 14.87
C LEU A 35 3.22 -0.82 14.50
N GLN A 36 4.21 -0.42 15.30
CA GLN A 36 5.03 0.77 15.00
C GLN A 36 5.82 0.58 13.70
N LYS A 37 6.50 -0.57 13.55
CA LYS A 37 7.27 -0.88 12.34
C LYS A 37 6.39 -0.94 11.09
N ILE A 38 5.27 -1.66 11.16
CA ILE A 38 4.36 -1.82 10.01
C ILE A 38 3.67 -0.50 9.66
N THR A 39 3.30 0.31 10.66
CA THR A 39 2.72 1.64 10.40
C THR A 39 3.72 2.56 9.69
N ALA A 40 5.01 2.50 10.06
CA ALA A 40 6.05 3.26 9.38
C ALA A 40 6.20 2.84 7.91
N VAL A 41 6.17 1.53 7.65
CA VAL A 41 6.18 0.98 6.30
C VAL A 41 4.97 1.43 5.48
N PHE A 42 3.76 1.36 6.02
CA PHE A 42 2.56 1.83 5.32
C PHE A 42 2.61 3.33 5.03
N ARG A 43 3.18 4.14 5.91
CA ARG A 43 3.37 5.57 5.65
C ARG A 43 4.36 5.83 4.51
N MET A 44 5.49 5.11 4.48
CA MET A 44 6.41 5.18 3.34
C MET A 44 5.73 4.79 2.03
N LEU A 45 4.99 3.68 2.01
CA LEU A 45 4.31 3.18 0.82
C LEU A 45 3.17 4.09 0.35
N ALA A 46 2.39 4.66 1.27
CA ALA A 46 1.21 5.47 0.92
C ALA A 46 1.57 6.87 0.42
N TYR A 47 2.61 7.49 1.00
CA TYR A 47 2.95 8.88 0.73
C TYR A 47 4.22 9.05 -0.11
N GLY A 48 4.98 7.97 -0.35
CA GLY A 48 6.29 8.07 -1.00
C GLY A 48 7.30 8.91 -0.20
N CYS A 49 7.05 9.12 1.11
CA CYS A 49 7.89 9.93 1.97
C CYS A 49 9.30 9.33 2.08
N SER A 50 10.31 10.22 2.16
CA SER A 50 11.64 9.82 2.59
C SER A 50 11.55 9.14 3.97
N ALA A 51 12.37 8.13 4.20
CA ALA A 51 12.39 7.44 5.49
C ALA A 51 12.72 8.40 6.65
N ASP A 52 13.41 9.51 6.37
CA ASP A 52 13.69 10.60 7.33
C ASP A 52 12.41 11.31 7.84
N ALA A 53 11.41 11.50 6.97
CA ALA A 53 10.13 12.10 7.37
C ALA A 53 9.25 11.16 8.24
N THR A 54 9.61 9.88 8.37
CA THR A 54 8.89 8.96 9.27
C THR A 54 9.26 9.15 10.74
N ASP A 55 10.38 9.82 11.03
CA ASP A 55 10.83 10.13 12.39
C ASP A 55 9.87 11.11 13.10
N GLU A 56 9.30 12.07 12.36
CA GLU A 56 8.42 13.12 12.92
C GLU A 56 7.15 12.55 13.59
N TYR A 57 6.63 11.42 13.08
CA TYR A 57 5.38 10.84 13.59
C TYR A 57 5.53 9.56 14.41
N ILE A 58 6.52 8.71 14.13
CA ILE A 58 6.69 7.40 14.83
C ILE A 58 7.97 7.37 15.66
N LYS A 59 8.88 8.34 15.46
CA LYS A 59 10.20 8.40 16.09
C LYS A 59 11.00 7.11 15.87
N ILE A 60 11.07 6.69 14.61
CA ILE A 60 11.84 5.52 14.17
C ILE A 60 12.95 6.03 13.27
N GLY A 61 14.19 5.61 13.56
CA GLY A 61 15.34 5.97 12.74
C GLY A 61 15.22 5.43 11.32
N GLU A 62 15.66 6.24 10.36
CA GLU A 62 15.59 5.98 8.92
C GLU A 62 16.00 4.54 8.54
N SER A 63 17.15 4.08 9.04
CA SER A 63 17.70 2.75 8.78
C SER A 63 16.76 1.62 9.22
N THR A 64 16.06 1.81 10.34
CA THR A 64 15.10 0.83 10.86
C THR A 64 13.83 0.83 10.02
N THR A 65 13.37 1.99 9.54
CA THR A 65 12.22 2.08 8.65
C THR A 65 12.51 1.41 7.30
N ILE A 66 13.69 1.66 6.70
CA ILE A 66 14.11 1.04 5.44
C ILE A 66 14.25 -0.48 5.59
N GLU A 67 14.87 -0.96 6.67
CA GLU A 67 15.00 -2.40 6.92
C GLU A 67 13.63 -3.05 7.14
N SER A 68 12.74 -2.39 7.90
CA SER A 68 11.36 -2.84 8.09
C SER A 68 10.62 -2.92 6.77
N LEU A 69 10.80 -1.95 5.86
CA LEU A 69 10.18 -1.94 4.54
C LEU A 69 10.65 -3.13 3.69
N LYS A 70 11.97 -3.39 3.64
CA LYS A 70 12.52 -4.52 2.88
C LYS A 70 11.96 -5.85 3.36
N ARG A 71 12.01 -6.09 4.67
CA ARG A 71 11.50 -7.32 5.28
C ARG A 71 9.99 -7.48 5.10
N PHE A 72 9.26 -6.38 5.25
CA PHE A 72 7.82 -6.35 5.02
C PHE A 72 7.49 -6.75 3.58
N CYS A 73 8.15 -6.16 2.58
CA CYS A 73 7.93 -6.50 1.18
C CYS A 73 8.20 -7.99 0.91
N CYS A 74 9.30 -8.54 1.43
CA CYS A 74 9.57 -9.99 1.32
C CYS A 74 8.44 -10.82 1.95
N ALA A 75 8.05 -10.51 3.18
CA ALA A 75 6.98 -11.24 3.88
C ALA A 75 5.62 -11.15 3.13
N ILE A 76 5.29 -9.98 2.58
CA ILE A 76 4.06 -9.78 1.81
C ILE A 76 4.10 -10.58 0.51
N VAL A 77 5.21 -10.54 -0.24
CA VAL A 77 5.32 -11.31 -1.48
C VAL A 77 5.19 -12.79 -1.17
N GLU A 78 5.93 -13.31 -0.20
CA GLU A 78 5.86 -14.72 0.15
C GLU A 78 4.47 -15.17 0.61
N GLU A 79 3.76 -14.36 1.40
CA GLU A 79 2.44 -14.72 1.92
C GLU A 79 1.33 -14.58 0.87
N PHE A 80 1.40 -13.54 0.04
CA PHE A 80 0.29 -13.14 -0.83
C PHE A 80 0.53 -13.43 -2.31
N VAL A 81 1.69 -13.96 -2.71
CA VAL A 81 2.00 -14.20 -4.13
C VAL A 81 0.98 -15.09 -4.83
N GLY A 82 0.56 -16.17 -4.17
CA GLY A 82 -0.39 -17.13 -4.75
C GLY A 82 -1.80 -16.58 -4.92
N GLU A 83 -2.19 -15.58 -4.14
CA GLU A 83 -3.55 -15.03 -4.16
C GLU A 83 -3.63 -13.74 -4.98
N TYR A 84 -2.69 -12.80 -4.77
CA TYR A 84 -2.79 -11.43 -5.26
C TYR A 84 -1.73 -11.03 -6.29
N LEU A 85 -0.54 -11.66 -6.32
CA LEU A 85 0.54 -11.31 -7.27
C LEU A 85 0.67 -12.30 -8.44
N ARG A 86 -0.27 -13.25 -8.56
CA ARG A 86 -0.37 -14.13 -9.74
C ARG A 86 -1.08 -13.43 -10.90
N SER A 87 -0.95 -14.00 -12.09
CA SER A 87 -1.79 -13.60 -13.23
C SER A 87 -3.28 -13.81 -12.91
N PRO A 88 -4.15 -12.83 -13.22
CA PRO A 88 -5.59 -12.96 -13.05
C PRO A 88 -6.13 -14.16 -13.83
N ASN A 89 -7.03 -14.93 -13.22
CA ASN A 89 -7.76 -16.00 -13.90
C ASN A 89 -9.12 -15.47 -14.40
N ALA A 90 -9.88 -16.29 -15.14
CA ALA A 90 -11.17 -15.87 -15.70
C ALA A 90 -12.16 -15.37 -14.63
N THR A 91 -12.12 -15.93 -13.42
CA THR A 91 -12.97 -15.50 -12.30
C THR A 91 -12.56 -14.12 -11.78
N ASP A 92 -11.26 -13.85 -11.64
CA ASP A 92 -10.75 -12.54 -11.24
C ASP A 92 -11.12 -11.48 -12.28
N VAL A 93 -10.95 -11.81 -13.56
CA VAL A 93 -11.27 -10.95 -14.72
C VAL A 93 -12.75 -10.60 -14.71
N ALA A 94 -13.64 -11.59 -14.58
CA ALA A 94 -15.08 -11.37 -14.51
C ALA A 94 -15.48 -10.52 -13.30
N ARG A 95 -14.87 -10.77 -12.13
CA ARG A 95 -15.10 -9.99 -10.91
C ARG A 95 -14.66 -8.53 -11.09
N LEU A 96 -13.48 -8.29 -11.65
CA LEU A 96 -12.96 -6.94 -11.90
C LEU A 96 -13.83 -6.18 -12.91
N LEU A 97 -14.29 -6.84 -13.97
CA LEU A 97 -15.21 -6.25 -14.95
C LEU A 97 -16.56 -5.89 -14.34
N CYS A 98 -17.10 -6.73 -13.45
CA CYS A 98 -18.33 -6.45 -12.73
C CYS A 98 -18.17 -5.19 -11.86
N ILE A 99 -17.10 -5.11 -11.06
CA ILE A 99 -16.78 -3.94 -10.25
C ILE A 99 -16.58 -2.69 -11.12
N GLY A 100 -15.91 -2.83 -12.27
CA GLY A 100 -15.72 -1.75 -13.24
C GLY A 100 -17.06 -1.22 -13.76
N LYS A 101 -17.96 -2.12 -14.17
CA LYS A 101 -19.31 -1.78 -14.63
C LYS A 101 -20.12 -1.07 -13.55
N ASP A 102 -20.12 -1.57 -12.32
CA ASP A 102 -20.85 -0.97 -11.19
C ASP A 102 -20.33 0.45 -10.85
N ARG A 103 -19.06 0.72 -11.17
CA ARG A 103 -18.42 2.04 -11.00
C ARG A 103 -18.55 2.95 -12.24
N GLY A 104 -19.24 2.52 -13.30
CA GLY A 104 -19.42 3.29 -14.53
C GLY A 104 -18.32 3.12 -15.59
N PHE A 105 -17.44 2.13 -15.45
CA PHE A 105 -16.34 1.82 -16.37
C PHE A 105 -16.50 0.41 -16.96
N PRO A 106 -17.52 0.17 -17.81
CA PRO A 106 -17.73 -1.14 -18.42
C PRO A 106 -16.54 -1.53 -19.32
N GLY A 107 -16.02 -2.75 -19.14
CA GLY A 107 -14.87 -3.24 -19.92
C GLY A 107 -13.49 -2.94 -19.32
N MET A 108 -13.41 -2.20 -18.21
CA MET A 108 -12.13 -1.83 -17.61
C MET A 108 -11.58 -2.93 -16.69
N LEU A 109 -10.38 -3.42 -17.01
CA LEU A 109 -9.60 -4.36 -16.22
C LEU A 109 -8.38 -3.65 -15.62
N GLY A 110 -8.58 -2.90 -14.54
CA GLY A 110 -7.46 -2.25 -13.84
C GLY A 110 -7.83 -1.04 -13.01
N SER A 111 -6.85 -0.58 -12.23
CA SER A 111 -6.83 0.77 -11.69
C SER A 111 -6.61 1.76 -12.82
N LEU A 112 -7.14 2.97 -12.66
CA LEU A 112 -6.89 4.14 -13.50
C LEU A 112 -5.46 4.68 -13.34
N ASP A 113 -4.45 3.81 -13.24
CA ASP A 113 -3.07 4.22 -13.02
C ASP A 113 -2.43 4.69 -14.35
N CYS A 114 -2.66 5.97 -14.63
CA CYS A 114 -1.69 7.00 -15.03
C CYS A 114 -0.63 6.75 -16.13
N MET A 115 -0.69 5.69 -16.93
CA MET A 115 0.32 5.50 -18.00
C MET A 115 -0.21 5.58 -19.44
N HIS A 116 -1.52 5.74 -19.67
CA HIS A 116 -2.01 5.86 -21.05
C HIS A 116 -3.30 6.67 -21.29
N TRP A 117 -3.86 7.35 -20.28
CA TRP A 117 -5.02 8.22 -20.49
C TRP A 117 -4.65 9.66 -20.12
N LYS A 118 -4.74 10.59 -21.08
CA LYS A 118 -4.73 12.03 -20.78
C LYS A 118 -6.05 12.37 -20.10
N TRP A 119 -6.07 12.31 -18.79
CA TRP A 119 -7.14 12.90 -18.00
C TRP A 119 -7.15 14.41 -18.21
N LYS A 120 -8.31 14.97 -18.53
CA LYS A 120 -8.48 16.43 -18.62
C LYS A 120 -8.14 17.14 -17.28
N ASN A 121 -8.21 16.42 -16.15
CA ASN A 121 -8.03 16.93 -14.78
C ASN A 121 -7.00 16.14 -13.92
N CYS A 122 -6.10 15.32 -14.49
CA CYS A 122 -5.02 14.74 -13.67
C CYS A 122 -4.03 15.85 -13.32
N SER A 123 -3.85 16.10 -12.03
CA SER A 123 -3.02 17.19 -11.51
C SER A 123 -1.53 16.89 -11.69
N THR A 124 -1.01 17.04 -12.90
CA THR A 124 0.44 17.12 -13.11
C THR A 124 0.97 18.53 -12.91
N ALA A 125 0.11 19.54 -12.79
CA ALA A 125 0.52 20.87 -12.37
C ALA A 125 -0.65 21.63 -11.76
N TRP A 126 -0.40 22.23 -10.61
CA TRP A 126 -0.98 23.52 -10.30
C TRP A 126 -0.74 24.48 -11.48
N ALA A 127 -1.74 24.66 -12.34
CA ALA A 127 -1.84 25.80 -13.24
C ALA A 127 -3.29 25.93 -13.74
N ALA A 128 -4.11 26.57 -12.90
CA ALA A 128 -5.29 27.37 -13.22
C ALA A 128 -6.50 26.72 -13.95
N ASN A 129 -7.64 26.84 -13.26
CA ASN A 129 -9.03 26.84 -13.71
C ASN A 129 -9.62 25.60 -14.40
N MET A 130 -10.43 24.90 -13.61
CA MET A 130 -11.31 23.80 -14.00
C MET A 130 -12.50 24.29 -14.83
N GLN A 131 -12.71 23.70 -16.01
CA GLN A 131 -14.05 23.56 -16.57
C GLN A 131 -14.19 22.24 -17.36
N VAL A 132 -15.22 21.48 -17.03
CA VAL A 132 -15.57 20.20 -17.66
C VAL A 132 -16.37 20.50 -18.93
N VAL A 133 -15.96 19.93 -20.06
CA VAL A 133 -16.77 19.89 -21.29
C VAL A 133 -17.06 18.43 -21.55
N VAL A 134 -18.35 18.09 -21.63
CA VAL A 134 -18.87 16.77 -21.99
C VAL A 134 -19.26 16.87 -23.46
N ASP A 135 -18.64 16.07 -24.33
CA ASP A 135 -19.16 15.88 -25.69
C ASP A 135 -20.23 14.78 -25.68
N PRO A 136 -21.40 15.01 -26.29
CA PRO A 136 -22.43 14.00 -26.44
C PRO A 136 -22.17 13.17 -27.71
N GLN A 137 -22.49 11.87 -27.65
CA GLN A 137 -22.90 11.11 -28.85
C GLN A 137 -24.41 11.14 -28.96
#